data_AF-A0A1W1CEI0-F1
#
_entry.id   AF-A0A1W1CEI0-F1
#
_cell.length_a   1.000
_cell.length_b   1.000
_cell.length_c   1.000
_cell.angle_alpha   90.00
_cell.angle_beta   90.00
_cell.angle_gamma   90.00
#
_symmetry.space_group_name_H-M   'P 1'
#
loop_
_entity.id
_entity.type
_entity.pdbx_description
1 polymer ?
#
loop_
_entity_poly.entity_id
_entity_poly.type
_entity_poly.pdbx_seq_one_letter_code
_entity_poly.pdbx_strand_id
1 'polypeptide(L)'
;MKIVFSFLCMSMLLFSQSINEQIHALEDATPEKRVELMNHIKEQLIAMNHEKRMKTIHALQAKLQRKHENHEQRESIYLEREEQSDERRLEAHERHEQMQEEHQRGSKLHQELHQHQELHQHQERRESSHIKRYEQHRRR
;
A
#
# COMPACT_ATOMS: atom_id res chain seq x y z
N MET A 1 -54.97 -9.68 11.47
CA MET A 1 -54.68 -11.03 10.91
C MET A 1 -53.80 -11.04 9.65
N LYS A 2 -53.67 -9.94 8.88
CA LYS A 2 -52.78 -9.87 7.70
C LYS A 2 -51.27 -10.00 8.01
N ILE A 3 -50.83 -9.53 9.17
CA ILE A 3 -49.40 -9.57 9.57
C ILE A 3 -48.94 -11.00 9.87
N VAL A 4 -49.79 -11.80 10.54
CA VAL A 4 -49.46 -13.19 10.89
C VAL A 4 -49.41 -14.08 9.64
N PHE A 5 -50.26 -13.80 8.64
CA PHE A 5 -50.26 -14.52 7.37
C PHE A 5 -49.03 -14.17 6.51
N SER A 6 -48.56 -12.92 6.53
CA SER A 6 -47.32 -12.51 5.88
C SER A 6 -46.09 -13.17 6.50
N PHE A 7 -46.09 -13.36 7.82
CA PHE A 7 -45.02 -14.06 8.53
C PHE A 7 -45.00 -15.56 8.19
N LEU A 8 -46.18 -16.16 8.03
CA LEU A 8 -46.33 -17.56 7.60
C LEU A 8 -45.94 -17.81 6.13
N CYS A 9 -46.20 -16.84 5.24
CA CYS A 9 -45.81 -16.94 3.84
C CYS A 9 -44.29 -16.76 3.62
N MET A 10 -43.62 -15.91 4.41
CA MET A 10 -42.16 -15.79 4.35
C MET A 10 -41.44 -17.03 4.89
N SER A 11 -41.95 -17.66 5.96
CA SER A 11 -41.38 -18.91 6.48
C SER A 11 -41.58 -20.10 5.52
N MET A 12 -42.70 -20.14 4.78
CA MET A 12 -42.93 -21.14 3.72
C MET A 12 -41.99 -20.97 2.52
N LEU A 13 -41.60 -19.74 2.16
CA LEU A 13 -40.66 -19.48 1.06
C LEU A 13 -39.21 -19.86 1.40
N LEU A 14 -38.83 -19.81 2.68
CA LEU A 14 -37.50 -20.26 3.15
C LEU A 14 -37.37 -21.78 3.23
N PHE A 15 -38.48 -22.52 3.34
CA PHE A 15 -38.50 -23.98 3.39
C PHE A 15 -38.20 -24.67 2.05
N SER A 16 -38.37 -23.96 0.92
CA SER A 16 -38.07 -24.48 -0.42
C SER A 16 -36.63 -24.22 -0.86
N GLN A 17 -35.88 -23.40 -0.13
CA GLN A 17 -34.48 -23.14 -0.46
C GLN A 17 -33.59 -24.27 0.02
N SER A 18 -32.79 -24.81 -0.89
CA SER A 18 -31.84 -25.87 -0.51
C SER A 18 -30.89 -25.33 0.56
N ILE A 19 -30.35 -26.20 1.43
CA ILE A 19 -29.37 -25.79 2.45
C ILE A 19 -28.21 -25.00 1.81
N ASN A 20 -27.84 -25.29 0.56
CA ASN A 20 -26.83 -24.55 -0.19
C ASN A 20 -27.23 -23.09 -0.49
N GLU A 21 -28.50 -22.82 -0.76
CA GLU A 21 -29.03 -21.46 -0.98
C GLU A 21 -29.14 -20.70 0.35
N GLN A 22 -29.55 -21.37 1.42
CA GLN A 22 -29.57 -20.79 2.76
C GLN A 22 -28.15 -20.43 3.26
N ILE A 23 -27.15 -21.24 2.87
CA ILE A 23 -25.73 -20.96 3.12
C ILE A 23 -25.26 -19.73 2.35
N HIS A 24 -25.70 -19.53 1.10
CA HIS A 24 -25.39 -18.31 0.37
C HIS A 24 -26.06 -17.09 1.02
N ALA A 25 -27.30 -17.22 1.49
CA ALA A 25 -28.01 -16.15 2.17
C ALA A 25 -27.35 -15.74 3.51
N LEU A 26 -26.61 -16.63 4.17
CA LEU A 26 -25.82 -16.30 5.38
C LEU A 26 -24.67 -15.32 5.10
N GLU A 27 -24.14 -15.32 3.88
CA GLU A 27 -23.00 -14.48 3.50
C GLU A 27 -23.37 -13.00 3.50
N ASP A 28 -24.57 -12.68 3.00
CA ASP A 28 -25.08 -11.31 2.84
C ASP A 28 -26.06 -10.88 3.95
N ALA A 29 -26.38 -11.77 4.89
CA ALA A 29 -27.31 -11.48 5.98
C ALA A 29 -26.69 -10.55 7.05
N THR A 30 -27.51 -9.60 7.53
CA THR A 30 -27.23 -8.79 8.72
C THR A 30 -26.99 -9.67 9.95
N PRO A 31 -26.22 -9.22 10.97
CA PRO A 31 -25.84 -10.05 12.12
C PRO A 31 -27.02 -10.76 12.82
N GLU A 32 -28.14 -10.06 13.03
CA GLU A 32 -29.35 -10.63 13.65
C GLU A 32 -29.97 -11.75 12.80
N LYS A 33 -30.11 -11.52 11.49
CA LYS A 33 -30.61 -12.51 10.53
C LYS A 33 -29.67 -13.70 10.37
N ARG A 34 -28.37 -13.51 10.55
CA ARG A 34 -27.38 -14.59 10.49
C ARG A 34 -27.59 -15.59 11.63
N VAL A 35 -27.90 -15.09 12.83
CA VAL A 35 -28.19 -15.95 13.99
C VAL A 35 -29.48 -16.74 13.77
N GLU A 36 -30.53 -16.10 13.24
CA GLU A 36 -31.81 -16.75 12.93
C GLU A 36 -31.66 -17.83 11.86
N LEU A 37 -30.97 -17.54 10.74
CA LEU A 37 -30.67 -18.51 9.69
C LEU A 37 -29.82 -19.68 10.21
N MET A 38 -28.83 -19.39 11.06
CA MET A 38 -27.99 -20.44 11.65
C MET A 38 -28.80 -21.37 12.57
N ASN A 39 -29.73 -20.82 13.35
CA ASN A 39 -30.61 -21.64 14.20
C ASN A 39 -31.55 -22.50 13.35
N HIS A 40 -32.09 -21.96 12.26
CA HIS A 40 -32.91 -22.73 11.33
C HIS A 40 -32.13 -23.88 10.66
N ILE A 41 -30.89 -23.62 10.22
CA ILE A 41 -30.01 -24.65 9.65
C ILE A 41 -29.70 -25.74 10.69
N LYS A 42 -29.50 -25.38 11.97
CA LYS A 42 -29.31 -26.37 13.05
C LYS A 42 -30.54 -27.26 13.23
N GLU A 43 -31.74 -26.70 13.22
CA GLU A 43 -32.99 -27.47 13.32
C GLU A 43 -33.15 -28.44 12.14
N GLN A 44 -32.87 -27.98 10.92
CA GLN A 44 -32.89 -28.84 9.73
C GLN A 44 -31.85 -29.96 9.82
N LEU A 45 -30.63 -29.66 10.28
CA LEU A 45 -29.57 -30.66 10.47
C LEU A 45 -29.93 -31.73 11.51
N ILE A 46 -30.62 -31.35 12.59
CA ILE A 46 -31.12 -32.28 13.61
C ILE A 46 -32.15 -33.24 12.99
N ALA A 47 -33.03 -32.74 12.13
CA ALA A 47 -34.04 -33.54 11.42
C ALA A 47 -33.45 -34.43 10.29
N MET A 48 -32.23 -34.16 9.82
CA MET A 48 -31.55 -34.95 8.79
C MET A 48 -30.93 -36.25 9.33
N ASN A 49 -30.96 -37.30 8.51
CA ASN A 49 -30.20 -38.53 8.74
C ASN A 49 -28.68 -38.22 8.78
N HIS A 50 -27.97 -38.92 9.67
CA HIS A 50 -26.56 -38.72 10.01
C HIS A 50 -25.64 -38.57 8.80
N GLU A 51 -25.82 -39.37 7.74
CA GLU A 51 -24.97 -39.30 6.55
C GLU A 51 -25.11 -37.96 5.80
N LYS A 52 -26.34 -37.45 5.66
CA LYS A 52 -26.59 -36.14 5.03
C LYS A 52 -26.08 -35.00 5.92
N ARG A 53 -26.21 -35.15 7.25
CA ARG A 53 -25.70 -34.19 8.24
C ARG A 53 -24.18 -34.02 8.11
N MET A 54 -23.44 -35.11 8.02
CA MET A 54 -21.98 -35.07 7.88
C MET A 54 -21.54 -34.43 6.56
N LYS A 55 -22.20 -34.75 5.44
CA LYS A 55 -21.90 -34.12 4.14
C LYS A 55 -22.10 -32.60 4.17
N THR A 56 -23.18 -32.13 4.79
CA THR A 56 -23.44 -30.69 4.91
C THR A 56 -22.44 -29.99 5.84
N ILE A 57 -22.07 -30.61 6.96
CA ILE A 57 -21.06 -30.05 7.89
C ILE A 57 -19.71 -29.92 7.19
N HIS A 58 -19.27 -30.95 6.45
CA HIS A 58 -18.01 -30.88 5.69
C HIS A 58 -18.04 -29.78 4.62
N ALA A 59 -19.16 -29.63 3.90
CA ALA A 59 -19.31 -28.58 2.89
C ALA A 59 -19.25 -27.17 3.52
N LEU A 60 -19.85 -26.99 4.70
CA LEU A 60 -19.79 -25.74 5.48
C LEU A 60 -18.36 -25.42 5.93
N GLN A 61 -17.67 -26.40 6.51
CA GLN A 61 -16.28 -26.22 6.98
C GLN A 61 -15.34 -25.86 5.82
N ALA A 62 -15.44 -26.55 4.69
CA ALA A 62 -14.60 -26.29 3.52
C ALA A 62 -14.82 -24.89 2.93
N LYS A 63 -16.07 -24.38 2.92
CA LYS A 63 -16.36 -23.03 2.45
C LYS A 63 -15.82 -21.95 3.39
N LEU A 64 -15.96 -22.16 4.70
CA LEU A 64 -15.48 -21.21 5.71
C LEU A 64 -13.95 -21.13 5.77
N GLN A 65 -13.25 -22.27 5.67
CA GLN A 65 -11.77 -22.31 5.68
C GLN A 65 -11.16 -21.56 4.48
N ARG A 66 -11.70 -21.77 3.26
CA ARG A 66 -11.24 -21.08 2.04
C ARG A 66 -11.37 -19.55 2.10
N LYS A 67 -12.30 -19.04 2.91
CA LYS A 67 -12.49 -17.60 3.12
C LYS A 67 -11.44 -17.03 4.08
N HIS A 68 -11.01 -17.81 5.06
CA HIS A 68 -9.99 -17.38 6.02
C HIS A 68 -8.60 -17.30 5.36
N GLU A 69 -8.23 -18.31 4.57
CA GLU A 69 -6.96 -18.35 3.82
C GLU A 69 -6.85 -17.19 2.80
N ASN A 70 -7.95 -16.85 2.13
CA ASN A 70 -7.98 -15.71 1.19
C ASN A 70 -7.87 -14.34 1.87
N HIS A 71 -8.29 -14.21 3.14
CA HIS A 71 -8.22 -12.95 3.86
C HIS A 71 -6.81 -12.69 4.37
N GLU A 72 -6.14 -13.70 4.91
CA GLU A 72 -4.76 -13.59 5.42
C GLU A 72 -3.77 -13.31 4.28
N GLN A 73 -3.94 -13.96 3.12
CA GLN A 73 -3.09 -13.71 1.96
C GLN A 73 -3.30 -12.31 1.37
N ARG A 74 -4.49 -11.73 1.51
CA ARG A 74 -4.73 -10.33 1.09
C ARG A 74 -4.09 -9.33 2.02
N GLU A 75 -4.16 -9.55 3.34
CA GLU A 75 -3.54 -8.64 4.32
C GLU A 75 -2.01 -8.63 4.22
N SER A 76 -1.37 -9.79 4.00
CA SER A 76 0.08 -9.85 3.83
C SER A 76 0.56 -9.06 2.61
N ILE A 77 -0.19 -9.12 1.50
CA ILE A 77 0.11 -8.36 0.27
C ILE A 77 -0.05 -6.85 0.49
N TYR A 78 -1.01 -6.42 1.32
CA TYR A 78 -1.17 -4.99 1.64
C TYR A 78 -0.02 -4.45 2.48
N LEU A 79 0.40 -5.20 3.51
CA LEU A 79 1.50 -4.80 4.41
C LEU A 79 2.84 -4.75 3.65
N GLU A 80 3.14 -5.77 2.84
CA GLU A 80 4.38 -5.81 2.05
C GLU A 80 4.46 -4.64 1.05
N ARG A 81 3.31 -4.21 0.51
CA ARG A 81 3.25 -3.07 -0.42
C ARG A 81 3.42 -1.72 0.28
N GLU A 82 3.01 -1.61 1.54
CA GLU A 82 3.18 -0.40 2.35
C GLU A 82 4.64 -0.22 2.75
N GLU A 83 5.29 -1.28 3.24
CA GLU A 83 6.73 -1.26 3.56
C GLU A 83 7.58 -0.92 2.32
N GLN A 84 7.28 -1.52 1.17
CA GLN A 84 8.00 -1.24 -0.07
C GLN A 84 7.75 0.19 -0.59
N SER A 85 6.60 0.78 -0.27
CA SER A 85 6.30 2.18 -0.60
C SER A 85 7.13 3.12 0.25
N ASP A 86 7.25 2.86 1.55
CA ASP A 86 8.01 3.71 2.47
C ASP A 86 9.53 3.63 2.21
N GLU A 87 10.05 2.44 1.91
CA GLU A 87 11.45 2.27 1.52
C GLU A 87 11.79 3.07 0.25
N ARG A 88 10.93 3.02 -0.78
CA ARG A 88 11.10 3.83 -1.99
C ARG A 88 11.03 5.33 -1.75
N ARG A 89 10.23 5.77 -0.77
CA ARG A 89 10.12 7.19 -0.41
C ARG A 89 11.39 7.67 0.30
N LEU A 90 11.95 6.84 1.18
CA LEU A 90 13.23 7.10 1.84
C LEU A 90 14.37 7.18 0.81
N GLU A 91 14.47 6.21 -0.11
CA GLU A 91 15.48 6.26 -1.17
C GLU A 91 15.35 7.50 -2.06
N ALA A 92 14.13 7.90 -2.42
CA ALA A 92 13.91 9.08 -3.23
C ALA A 92 14.32 10.36 -2.51
N HIS A 93 14.12 10.42 -1.20
CA HIS A 93 14.55 11.53 -0.36
C HIS A 93 16.07 11.62 -0.26
N GLU A 94 16.74 10.50 0.01
CA GLU A 94 18.20 10.42 0.11
C GLU A 94 18.89 10.80 -1.20
N ARG A 95 18.36 10.32 -2.35
CA ARG A 95 18.88 10.74 -3.67
C ARG A 95 18.69 12.24 -3.92
N HIS A 96 17.61 12.82 -3.42
CA HIS A 96 17.37 14.26 -3.57
C HIS A 96 18.34 15.09 -2.73
N GLU A 97 18.60 14.68 -1.49
CA GLU A 97 19.58 15.31 -0.62
C GLU A 97 20.99 15.22 -1.21
N GLN A 98 21.40 14.04 -1.67
CA GLN A 98 22.71 13.84 -2.31
C GLN A 98 22.89 14.74 -3.55
N MET A 99 21.85 14.86 -4.37
CA MET A 99 21.87 15.73 -5.54
C MET A 99 22.00 17.21 -5.16
N GLN A 100 21.34 17.66 -4.10
CA GLN A 100 21.51 19.03 -3.59
C GLN A 100 22.93 19.27 -3.07
N GLU A 101 23.49 18.33 -2.33
CA GLU A 101 24.86 18.45 -1.82
C GLU A 101 25.89 18.52 -2.95
N GLU A 102 25.76 17.67 -3.97
CA GLU A 102 26.63 17.71 -5.14
C GLU A 102 26.52 19.04 -5.88
N HIS A 103 25.30 19.58 -6.01
CA HIS A 103 25.09 20.87 -6.65
C HIS A 103 25.75 22.02 -5.86
N GLN A 104 25.60 22.03 -4.53
CA GLN A 104 26.25 23.02 -3.68
C GLN A 104 27.77 22.90 -3.72
N ARG A 105 28.30 21.67 -3.71
CA ARG A 105 29.73 21.41 -3.81
C ARG A 105 30.30 21.86 -5.15
N GLY A 106 29.59 21.57 -6.25
CA GLY A 106 29.95 22.03 -7.60
C GLY A 106 29.95 23.55 -7.70
N SER A 107 28.94 24.22 -7.12
CA SER A 107 28.87 25.68 -7.10
C SER A 107 30.04 26.31 -6.34
N LYS A 108 30.43 25.75 -5.20
CA LYS A 108 31.59 26.24 -4.41
C LYS A 108 32.90 26.07 -5.20
N LEU A 109 33.11 24.89 -5.77
CA LEU A 109 34.28 24.61 -6.61
C LEU A 109 34.37 25.58 -7.80
N HIS A 110 33.23 25.87 -8.44
CA HIS A 110 33.18 26.82 -9.55
C HIS A 110 33.54 28.24 -9.10
N GLN A 111 33.05 28.67 -7.94
CA GLN A 111 33.37 29.97 -7.36
C GLN A 111 34.86 30.09 -6.99
N GLU A 112 35.44 29.05 -6.38
CA GLU A 112 36.88 29.00 -6.05
C GLU A 112 37.74 29.04 -7.32
N LEU A 113 37.36 28.31 -8.37
CA LEU A 113 38.05 28.34 -9.66
C LEU A 113 38.04 29.74 -10.26
N HIS A 114 36.90 30.42 -10.20
CA HIS A 114 36.76 31.80 -10.69
C HIS A 114 37.65 32.77 -9.91
N GLN A 115 37.65 32.69 -8.57
CA GLN A 115 38.51 33.52 -7.72
C GLN A 115 40.00 33.27 -8.02
N HIS A 116 40.39 32.01 -8.20
CA HIS A 116 41.77 31.67 -8.54
C HIS A 116 42.19 32.25 -9.91
N GLN A 117 41.29 32.22 -10.89
CA GLN A 117 41.53 32.81 -12.21
C GLN A 117 41.69 34.34 -12.15
N GLU A 118 40.87 35.02 -11.35
CA GLU A 118 40.99 36.46 -11.12
C GLU A 118 42.32 36.84 -10.46
N LEU A 119 42.75 36.06 -9.44
CA LEU A 119 44.05 36.26 -8.79
C LEU A 119 45.20 36.10 -9.78
N HIS A 120 45.15 35.09 -10.64
CA HIS A 120 46.16 34.87 -11.68
C HIS A 120 46.24 36.05 -12.66
N GLN A 121 45.09 36.51 -13.17
CA GLN A 121 45.04 37.66 -14.07
C GLN A 121 45.56 38.94 -13.39
N HIS A 122 45.25 39.13 -12.11
CA HIS A 122 45.74 40.27 -11.35
C HIS A 122 47.26 40.22 -11.18
N GLN A 123 47.83 39.03 -10.91
CA GLN A 123 49.28 38.84 -10.83
C GLN A 123 49.98 39.15 -12.15
N GLU A 124 49.48 38.62 -13.28
CA GLU A 124 50.02 38.91 -14.61
C GLU A 124 50.00 40.42 -14.93
N ARG A 125 48.93 41.13 -14.55
CA ARG A 125 48.84 42.58 -14.72
C ARG A 125 49.89 43.31 -13.90
N ARG A 126 50.14 42.88 -12.66
CA ARG A 126 51.19 43.47 -11.81
C ARG A 126 52.56 43.26 -12.44
N GLU A 127 52.88 42.03 -12.83
CA GLU A 127 54.16 41.69 -13.46
C GLU A 127 54.38 42.46 -14.77
N SER A 128 53.36 42.52 -15.63
CA SER A 128 53.39 43.32 -16.86
C SER A 128 53.64 44.81 -16.58
N SER A 129 53.03 45.36 -15.53
CA SER A 129 53.25 46.76 -15.13
C SER A 129 54.67 47.01 -14.63
N HIS A 130 55.25 46.05 -13.91
CA HIS A 130 56.64 46.13 -13.45
C HIS A 130 57.63 46.09 -14.62
N ILE A 131 57.40 45.19 -15.60
CA ILE A 131 58.21 45.10 -16.82
C ILE A 131 58.16 46.42 -17.59
N LYS A 132 56.96 46.98 -17.83
CA LYS A 132 56.79 48.26 -18.52
C LYS A 132 57.53 49.42 -17.83
N ARG A 133 57.49 49.49 -16.50
CA ARG A 133 58.24 50.50 -15.73
C ARG A 133 59.75 50.32 -15.88
N TYR A 134 60.24 49.08 -15.79
CA TYR A 134 61.66 48.78 -15.96
C TYR A 134 62.16 49.18 -17.35
N GLU A 135 61.41 48.86 -18.41
CA GLU A 135 61.73 49.29 -19.78
C GLU A 135 61.73 50.81 -19.95
N GLN A 136 60.79 51.51 -19.30
CA GLN A 136 60.73 52.97 -19.34
C GLN A 136 61.96 53.61 -18.67
N HIS A 137 62.42 53.07 -17.55
CA HIS A 137 63.63 53.54 -16.88
C HIS A 137 64.90 53.27 -17.70
N ARG A 138 64.98 52.11 -18.38
CA ARG A 138 66.13 51.76 -19.23
C ARG A 138 66.29 52.67 -20.45
N ARG A 139 65.22 53.30 -20.93
CA ARG A 139 65.21 54.19 -22.10
C ARG A 139 65.57 55.65 -21.79
N ARG A 140 65.68 56.03 -20.51
CA ARG A 140 66.08 57.36 -20.06
C ARG A 140 67.56 57.37 -19.72
#